data_AF-A0A450WKZ0-F1
#
_entry.id   AF-A0A450WKZ0-F1
#
_cell.length_a   1.000
_cell.length_b   1.000
_cell.length_c   1.000
_cell.angle_alpha   90.00
_cell.angle_beta   90.00
_cell.angle_gamma   90.00
#
_symmetry.space_group_name_H-M   'P 1'
#
loop_
_entity.id
_entity.type
_entity.pdbx_description
1 polymer ?
#
loop_
_entity_poly.entity_id
_entity_poly.type
_entity_poly.pdbx_seq_one_letter_code
_entity_poly.pdbx_strand_id
1 'polypeptide(L)'
;MADDTARFVEKHAQTLNLDPTVLTGLQQGLANVQHLEPAERLLEKLHLSVYHQRLQATSDCMGAMYDTARRVREFANAYPEVAEEAKFLLDFMKVFRPGPKKEKKPEGGGV
;
A
#
# COMPACT_ATOMS: atom_id res chain seq x y z
N MET A 1 24.04 2.59 -12.95
CA MET A 1 25.05 1.51 -12.85
C MET A 1 25.13 0.68 -14.12
N ALA A 2 24.11 -0.11 -14.51
CA ALA A 2 24.18 -0.91 -15.74
C ALA A 2 24.31 -0.04 -17.00
N ASP A 3 23.54 1.04 -17.11
CA ASP A 3 23.66 2.03 -18.20
C ASP A 3 25.02 2.74 -18.21
N ASP A 4 25.54 3.11 -17.04
CA ASP A 4 26.83 3.79 -16.92
C ASP A 4 27.99 2.88 -17.33
N THR A 5 27.90 1.59 -16.96
CA THR A 5 28.84 0.55 -17.38
C THR A 5 28.74 0.31 -18.88
N ALA A 6 27.54 0.25 -19.46
CA ALA A 6 27.36 0.11 -20.91
C ALA A 6 27.98 1.30 -21.67
N ARG A 7 27.74 2.54 -21.20
CA ARG A 7 28.31 3.76 -21.79
C ARG A 7 29.83 3.82 -21.65
N PHE A 8 30.39 3.36 -20.53
CA PHE A 8 31.83 3.25 -20.31
C PHE A 8 32.46 2.21 -21.25
N VAL A 9 31.83 1.04 -21.36
CA VAL A 9 32.28 -0.06 -22.20
C VAL A 9 32.21 0.32 -23.68
N GLU A 10 31.15 0.97 -24.16
CA GLU A 10 31.09 1.47 -25.54
C GLU A 10 32.19 2.48 -25.86
N LYS A 11 32.51 3.37 -24.91
CA LYS A 11 33.54 4.41 -25.10
C LYS A 11 34.97 3.86 -25.08
N HIS A 12 35.22 2.81 -24.29
CA HIS A 12 36.57 2.30 -24.04
C HIS A 12 36.80 0.86 -24.54
N ALA A 13 35.84 0.26 -25.24
CA ALA A 13 35.91 -1.12 -25.71
C ALA A 13 37.19 -1.46 -26.48
N GLN A 14 37.60 -0.57 -27.38
CA GLN A 14 38.82 -0.74 -28.19
C GLN A 14 40.08 -0.63 -27.33
N THR A 15 40.10 0.26 -26.33
CA THR A 15 41.20 0.42 -25.38
C THR A 15 41.31 -0.76 -24.42
N LEU A 16 40.17 -1.36 -24.07
CA LEU A 16 40.07 -2.48 -23.14
C LEU A 16 40.23 -3.86 -23.82
N ASN A 17 40.35 -3.89 -25.15
CA ASN A 17 40.45 -5.12 -25.96
C ASN A 17 39.38 -6.17 -25.60
N LEU A 18 38.13 -5.70 -25.39
CA LEU A 18 37.03 -6.57 -24.99
C LEU A 18 36.55 -7.42 -26.15
N ASP A 19 36.22 -8.67 -25.87
CA ASP A 19 35.62 -9.59 -26.82
C ASP A 19 34.26 -9.03 -27.30
N PRO A 20 33.98 -8.99 -28.61
CA PRO A 20 32.69 -8.57 -29.17
C PRO A 20 31.47 -9.29 -28.56
N THR A 21 31.64 -10.52 -28.09
CA THR A 21 30.58 -11.29 -27.42
C THR A 21 30.16 -10.69 -26.08
N VAL A 22 31.11 -10.13 -25.33
CA VAL A 22 30.86 -9.46 -24.03
C VAL A 22 30.08 -8.16 -24.25
N LEU A 23 30.46 -7.39 -25.27
CA LEU A 23 29.75 -6.18 -25.70
C LEU A 23 28.30 -6.49 -26.09
N THR A 24 28.11 -7.50 -26.94
CA THR A 24 26.79 -7.90 -27.43
C THR A 24 25.92 -8.41 -26.28
N GLY A 25 26.49 -9.20 -25.35
CA GLY A 25 25.79 -9.68 -24.17
C GLY A 25 25.34 -8.54 -23.24
N LEU A 26 26.19 -7.52 -23.04
CA LEU A 26 25.84 -6.35 -22.24
C LEU A 26 24.73 -5.52 -22.88
N GLN A 27 24.82 -5.26 -24.19
CA GLN A 27 23.80 -4.51 -24.93
C GLN A 27 22.45 -5.24 -24.95
N GLN A 28 22.47 -6.56 -25.17
CA GLN A 28 21.26 -7.38 -25.13
C GLN A 28 20.66 -7.43 -23.72
N GLY A 29 21.49 -7.58 -22.69
CA GLY A 29 21.05 -7.52 -21.30
C GLY A 29 20.38 -6.19 -20.96
N LEU A 30 20.96 -5.08 -21.41
CA LEU A 30 20.40 -3.75 -21.20
C LEU A 30 19.07 -3.55 -21.95
N ALA A 31 19.00 -3.99 -23.20
CA ALA A 31 17.77 -3.96 -23.98
C ALA A 31 16.64 -4.76 -23.31
N ASN A 32 16.97 -5.92 -22.75
CA ASN A 32 16.01 -6.74 -22.01
C ASN A 32 15.51 -6.02 -20.74
N VAL A 33 16.40 -5.40 -19.95
CA VAL A 33 16.00 -4.63 -18.76
C VAL A 33 15.07 -3.48 -19.14
N GLN A 34 15.45 -2.69 -20.15
CA GLN A 34 14.64 -1.58 -20.65
C GLN A 34 13.26 -2.03 -21.16
N HIS A 35 13.19 -3.23 -21.75
CA HIS A 35 11.93 -3.81 -22.19
C HIS A 35 11.03 -4.26 -21.02
N LEU A 36 11.62 -4.74 -19.91
CA LEU A 36 10.89 -5.23 -18.75
C LEU A 36 10.42 -4.11 -17.81
N GLU A 37 11.16 -3.00 -17.72
CA GLU A 37 10.85 -1.89 -16.82
C GLU A 37 9.40 -1.37 -16.92
N PRO A 38 8.80 -1.16 -18.11
CA PRO A 38 7.41 -0.71 -18.20
C PRO A 38 6.43 -1.72 -17.62
N ALA A 39 6.65 -3.02 -17.83
CA ALA A 39 5.79 -4.08 -17.31
C ALA A 39 5.89 -4.15 -15.78
N GLU A 40 7.09 -4.03 -15.21
CA GLU A 40 7.31 -3.96 -13.78
C GLU A 40 6.58 -2.77 -13.14
N ARG A 41 6.71 -1.57 -13.74
CA ARG A 41 6.00 -0.36 -13.28
C ARG A 41 4.48 -0.51 -13.34
N LEU A 42 3.95 -1.21 -14.35
CA LEU A 42 2.53 -1.50 -14.45
C LEU A 42 2.06 -2.47 -13.35
N LEU A 43 2.84 -3.51 -13.09
CA LEU A 43 2.55 -4.47 -12.01
C LEU A 43 2.58 -3.80 -10.64
N GLU A 44 3.54 -2.90 -10.39
CA GLU A 44 3.60 -2.14 -9.15
C GLU A 44 2.37 -1.25 -8.96
N LYS A 45 1.96 -0.52 -10.01
CA LYS A 45 0.73 0.29 -9.96
C LYS A 45 -0.51 -0.55 -9.72
N LEU A 46 -0.62 -1.71 -10.37
CA LEU A 46 -1.72 -2.63 -10.16
C LEU A 46 -1.74 -3.13 -8.72
N HIS A 47 -0.58 -3.54 -8.20
CA HIS A 47 -0.43 -3.96 -6.81
C HIS A 47 -0.89 -2.88 -5.84
N LEU A 48 -0.42 -1.64 -6.01
CA LEU A 48 -0.82 -0.50 -5.18
C LEU A 48 -2.33 -0.22 -5.27
N SER A 49 -2.91 -0.27 -6.47
CA SER A 49 -4.35 -0.09 -6.66
C SER A 49 -5.15 -1.15 -5.89
N VAL A 50 -4.80 -2.43 -6.04
CA VAL A 50 -5.47 -3.54 -5.33
C VAL A 50 -5.26 -3.42 -3.83
N TYR A 51 -4.07 -3.03 -3.39
CA TYR A 51 -3.78 -2.77 -1.98
C TYR A 51 -4.69 -1.68 -1.40
N HIS A 52 -4.85 -0.55 -2.09
CA HIS A 52 -5.73 0.53 -1.66
C HIS A 52 -7.20 0.15 -1.66
N GLN A 53 -7.66 -0.60 -2.67
CA GLN A 53 -9.03 -1.14 -2.70
C GLN A 53 -9.29 -2.05 -1.51
N ARG A 54 -8.35 -2.95 -1.19
CA ARG A 54 -8.45 -3.82 0.00
C ARG A 54 -8.48 -2.99 1.28
N LEU A 55 -7.62 -1.99 1.40
CA LEU A 55 -7.57 -1.11 2.57
C LEU A 55 -8.90 -0.35 2.75
N GLN A 56 -9.49 0.15 1.67
CA GLN A 56 -10.81 0.77 1.70
C GLN A 56 -11.88 -0.22 2.17
N ALA A 57 -11.93 -1.42 1.58
CA ALA A 57 -12.88 -2.45 1.99
C ALA A 57 -12.71 -2.83 3.47
N THR A 58 -11.47 -2.93 3.97
CA THR A 58 -11.19 -3.14 5.40
C THR A 58 -11.71 -1.98 6.25
N SER A 59 -11.54 -0.73 5.81
CA SER A 59 -12.08 0.44 6.50
C SER A 59 -13.61 0.41 6.59
N ASP A 60 -14.28 0.04 5.50
CA ASP A 60 -15.75 -0.05 5.45
C ASP A 60 -16.26 -1.17 6.39
N CYS A 61 -15.61 -2.34 6.39
CA CYS A 61 -15.89 -3.42 7.33
C CYS A 61 -15.71 -2.97 8.79
N MET A 62 -14.63 -2.25 9.09
CA MET A 62 -14.40 -1.70 10.43
C MET A 62 -15.50 -0.73 10.84
N GLY A 63 -15.97 0.13 9.91
CA GLY A 63 -17.12 1.01 10.13
C GLY A 63 -18.38 0.25 10.53
N ALA A 64 -18.72 -0.80 9.77
CA ALA A 64 -19.87 -1.66 10.09
C ALA A 64 -19.73 -2.37 11.45
N MET A 65 -18.51 -2.81 11.81
CA MET A 65 -18.23 -3.37 13.14
C MET A 65 -18.44 -2.35 14.27
N TYR A 66 -18.05 -1.07 14.07
CA TYR A 66 -18.35 0.00 15.03
C TYR A 66 -19.85 0.20 15.22
N ASP A 67 -20.60 0.28 14.13
CA ASP A 67 -22.06 0.48 14.17
C ASP A 67 -22.77 -0.70 14.84
N THR A 68 -22.31 -1.92 14.55
CA THR A 68 -22.80 -3.14 15.19
C THR A 68 -22.52 -3.14 16.68
N ALA A 69 -21.27 -2.85 17.09
CA ALA A 69 -20.89 -2.77 18.49
C ALA A 69 -21.66 -1.67 19.25
N ARG A 70 -21.94 -0.54 18.58
CA ARG A 70 -22.81 0.51 19.11
C ARG A 70 -24.22 -0.02 19.34
N ARG A 71 -24.81 -0.70 18.35
CA ARG A 71 -26.17 -1.24 18.47
C ARG A 71 -26.26 -2.27 19.59
N VAL A 72 -25.30 -3.19 19.71
CA VAL A 72 -25.25 -4.15 20.82
C VAL A 72 -25.29 -3.43 22.18
N ARG A 73 -24.51 -2.34 22.36
CA ARG A 73 -24.54 -1.57 23.61
C ARG A 73 -25.89 -0.91 23.89
N GLU A 74 -26.59 -0.46 22.84
CA GLU A 74 -27.93 0.12 22.97
C GLU A 74 -28.97 -0.91 23.45
N PHE A 75 -28.85 -2.19 23.06
CA PHE A 75 -29.78 -3.27 23.46
C PHE A 75 -29.35 -4.06 24.68
N ALA A 76 -28.11 -3.89 25.17
CA ALA A 76 -27.55 -4.73 26.23
C ALA A 76 -28.41 -4.78 27.51
N ASN A 77 -29.18 -3.73 27.80
CA ASN A 77 -30.07 -3.72 28.96
C ASN A 77 -31.37 -4.53 28.74
N ALA A 78 -31.86 -4.58 27.50
CA ALA A 78 -33.11 -5.28 27.14
C ALA A 78 -32.86 -6.75 26.80
N TYR A 79 -31.69 -7.05 26.23
CA TYR A 79 -31.26 -8.38 25.78
C TYR A 79 -29.80 -8.61 26.21
N PRO A 80 -29.57 -8.98 27.48
CA PRO A 80 -28.21 -9.16 28.01
C PRO A 80 -27.43 -10.27 27.30
N GLU A 81 -28.10 -11.33 26.85
CA GLU A 81 -27.51 -12.45 26.12
C GLU A 81 -26.81 -12.00 24.83
N VAL A 82 -27.37 -11.01 24.13
CA VAL A 82 -26.78 -10.45 22.90
C VAL A 82 -25.45 -9.75 23.20
N ALA A 83 -25.34 -9.08 24.36
CA ALA A 83 -24.11 -8.44 24.78
C ALA A 83 -23.04 -9.45 25.23
N GLU A 84 -23.45 -10.56 25.86
CA GLU A 84 -22.56 -11.66 26.24
C GLU A 84 -21.97 -12.35 25.01
N GLU A 85 -22.80 -12.70 24.02
CA GLU A 85 -22.35 -13.33 22.78
C GLU A 85 -21.45 -12.39 21.95
N ALA A 86 -21.76 -11.11 21.89
CA ALA A 86 -20.99 -10.11 21.17
C ALA A 86 -19.75 -9.60 21.92
N LYS A 87 -19.37 -10.22 23.06
CA LYS A 87 -18.23 -9.78 23.88
C LYS A 87 -16.92 -9.67 23.07
N PHE A 88 -16.67 -10.60 22.16
CA PHE A 88 -15.48 -10.58 21.28
C PHE A 88 -15.39 -9.28 20.48
N LEU A 89 -16.51 -8.82 19.91
CA LEU A 89 -16.60 -7.59 19.14
C LEU A 89 -16.41 -6.39 20.05
N LEU A 90 -17.10 -6.36 21.20
CA LEU A 90 -17.01 -5.25 22.14
C LEU A 90 -15.59 -5.06 22.68
N ASP A 91 -14.88 -6.15 22.99
CA ASP A 91 -13.50 -6.14 23.46
C ASP A 91 -12.53 -5.73 22.36
N PHE A 92 -12.71 -6.25 21.13
CA PHE A 92 -11.95 -5.78 19.97
C PHE A 92 -12.11 -4.26 19.77
N MET A 93 -13.34 -3.73 19.82
CA MET A 93 -13.58 -2.29 19.65
C MET A 93 -12.98 -1.43 20.78
N LYS A 94 -12.71 -1.97 21.98
CA LYS A 94 -12.02 -1.23 23.05
C LYS A 94 -10.57 -0.93 22.67
N VAL A 95 -9.89 -1.89 22.04
CA VAL A 95 -8.49 -1.77 21.62
C VAL A 95 -8.33 -0.76 20.49
N PHE A 96 -9.29 -0.72 19.57
CA PHE A 96 -9.19 0.11 18.36
C PHE A 96 -9.94 1.43 18.42
N ARG A 97 -10.50 1.81 19.59
CA ARG A 97 -11.32 3.04 19.72
C ARG A 97 -10.62 4.21 19.03
N PRO A 98 -11.26 4.84 18.02
CA PRO A 98 -10.74 6.07 17.49
C PRO A 98 -10.74 7.07 18.65
N GLY A 99 -9.59 7.70 18.91
CA GLY A 99 -9.50 8.75 19.91
C GLY A 99 -10.57 9.82 19.68
N PRO A 100 -10.91 10.63 20.69
CA PRO A 100 -11.91 11.68 20.53
C PRO A 100 -11.60 12.48 19.27
N LYS A 101 -12.54 12.50 18.31
CA LYS A 101 -12.44 13.34 17.11
C LYS A 101 -12.22 14.76 17.64
N LYS A 102 -11.02 15.31 17.43
CA LYS A 102 -10.80 16.74 17.67
C LYS A 102 -11.82 17.46 16.81
N GLU A 103 -12.77 18.13 17.45
CA GLU A 103 -13.67 19.06 16.77
C GLU A 103 -12.78 20.03 15.99
N LYS A 104 -12.96 20.08 14.67
CA LYS A 104 -12.38 21.16 13.87
C LYS A 104 -13.07 22.43 14.36
N LYS A 105 -12.38 23.21 15.19
CA LYS A 105 -12.79 24.58 15.50
C LYS A 105 -13.01 25.29 14.15
N PRO A 106 -14.13 26.03 13.97
CA PRO A 106 -14.26 26.87 12.80
C PRO A 106 -13.07 27.82 12.76
N GLU A 107 -12.38 27.86 11.62
CA GLU A 107 -11.40 28.90 11.32
C GLU A 107 -12.16 30.23 11.30
N GLY A 108 -12.18 30.89 12.45
CA GLY A 108 -12.67 32.25 12.58
C GLY A 108 -11.73 33.17 11.81
N GLY A 109 -12.27 33.78 10.75
CA GLY A 109 -11.65 34.92 10.09
C GLY A 109 -11.33 36.01 11.10
N GLY A 110 -10.07 36.43 11.10
CA GLY A 110 -9.60 37.64 11.76
C GLY A 110 -9.15 38.61 10.68
N VAL A 111 -9.82 39.75 10.65
CA VAL A 111 -9.65 40.94 9.81
C VAL A 111 -8.23 41.52 9.94
#